data_AF-A0A227J1D1-F1
#
_entry.id   AF-A0A227J1D1-F1
#
_cell.length_a   1.000
_cell.length_b   1.000
_cell.length_c   1.000
_cell.angle_alpha   90.00
_cell.angle_beta   90.00
_cell.angle_gamma   90.00
#
_symmetry.space_group_name_H-M   'P 1'
#
loop_
_entity.id
_entity.type
_entity.pdbx_description
1 polymer ?
#
loop_
_entity_poly.entity_id
_entity_poly.type
_entity_poly.pdbx_seq_one_letter_code
_entity_poly.pdbx_strand_id
1 'polypeptide(L)'
;EFCIKLTGEVRVRPESQVNKDMATGEVEILAKGLEIINRSDVLPLDFNQKNSEEQRLKYRYLDLRRPEMSDRIKLRAKASSFVRRFLDD
;
A
#
# COMPACT_ATOMS: atom_id res chain seq x y z
N GLU A 1 10.92 3.83 -3.97
CA GLU A 1 9.82 4.40 -3.15
C GLU A 1 10.30 4.96 -1.82
N PHE A 2 10.11 6.26 -1.65
CA PHE A 2 10.48 6.97 -0.42
C PHE A 2 9.49 6.64 0.71
N CYS A 3 9.96 6.65 1.95
CA CYS A 3 9.11 6.65 3.13
C CYS A 3 8.98 8.09 3.63
N ILE A 4 7.75 8.61 3.63
CA ILE A 4 7.48 10.02 3.95
C ILE A 4 6.42 10.13 5.04
N LYS A 5 6.48 11.23 5.77
CA LYS A 5 5.41 11.73 6.63
C LYS A 5 4.97 13.07 6.10
N LEU A 6 3.65 13.25 6.02
CA LEU A 6 3.03 14.45 5.51
C LEU A 6 2.02 14.96 6.53
N THR A 7 1.96 16.27 6.72
CA THR A 7 0.95 16.93 7.54
C THR A 7 0.26 17.98 6.68
N GLY A 8 -1.06 18.06 6.75
CA GLY A 8 -1.84 18.88 5.85
C GLY A 8 -3.31 18.89 6.21
N GLU A 9 -4.09 19.54 5.36
CA GLU A 9 -5.53 19.71 5.53
C GLU A 9 -6.28 18.91 4.45
N VAL A 10 -7.31 18.17 4.85
CA VAL A 10 -8.15 17.42 3.92
C VAL A 10 -9.13 18.39 3.27
N ARG A 11 -9.22 18.37 1.94
CA ARG A 11 -10.20 19.16 1.17
C ARG A 11 -10.80 18.34 0.04
N VAL A 12 -11.95 18.79 -0.44
CA VAL A 12 -12.62 18.21 -1.62
C VAL A 12 -11.80 18.56 -2.87
N ARG A 13 -11.66 17.60 -3.78
CA ARG A 13 -11.04 17.84 -5.09
C ARG A 13 -11.94 18.70 -5.97
N PRO A 14 -11.39 19.51 -6.89
CA PRO A 14 -12.19 20.09 -7.96
C PRO A 14 -12.97 19.00 -8.70
N GLU A 15 -14.19 19.28 -9.16
CA GLU A 15 -15.06 18.28 -9.79
C GLU A 15 -14.39 17.53 -10.95
N SER A 16 -13.55 18.23 -11.73
CA SER A 16 -12.79 17.66 -12.84
C SER A 16 -11.69 16.66 -12.44
N GLN A 17 -11.33 16.61 -11.16
CA GLN A 17 -10.24 15.78 -10.61
C GLN A 17 -10.73 14.69 -9.65
N VAL A 18 -12.06 14.56 -9.49
CA VAL A 18 -12.66 13.48 -8.70
C VAL A 18 -12.42 12.13 -9.39
N ASN A 19 -11.85 11.18 -8.65
CA ASN A 19 -11.61 9.83 -9.15
C ASN A 19 -12.58 8.82 -8.51
N LYS A 20 -13.54 8.30 -9.28
CA LYS A 20 -14.55 7.35 -8.77
C LYS A 20 -14.02 5.94 -8.53
N ASP A 21 -12.85 5.59 -9.09
CA ASP A 21 -12.25 4.27 -8.94
C ASP A 21 -11.44 4.12 -7.64
N MET A 22 -11.36 5.18 -6.82
CA MET A 22 -10.62 5.21 -5.58
C MET A 22 -11.53 5.58 -4.40
N ALA A 23 -11.41 4.85 -3.29
CA ALA A 23 -12.16 5.14 -2.07
C ALA A 23 -11.91 6.56 -1.50
N THR A 24 -10.75 7.16 -1.79
CA THR A 24 -10.39 8.51 -1.38
C THR A 24 -10.45 9.53 -2.52
N GLY A 25 -11.06 9.19 -3.65
CA GLY A 25 -10.93 9.99 -4.87
C GLY A 25 -11.74 11.29 -4.92
N GLU A 26 -12.65 11.51 -3.97
CA GLU A 26 -13.37 12.79 -3.81
C GLU A 26 -12.57 13.84 -3.03
N VAL A 27 -11.54 13.41 -2.30
CA VAL A 27 -10.75 14.27 -1.40
C VAL A 27 -9.26 14.20 -1.69
N GLU A 28 -8.54 15.22 -1.25
CA GLU A 28 -7.08 15.27 -1.28
C GLU A 28 -6.55 15.97 -0.03
N ILE A 29 -5.25 15.85 0.21
CA ILE A 29 -4.58 16.51 1.33
C ILE A 29 -3.73 17.65 0.78
N LEU A 30 -4.05 18.89 1.16
CA LEU A 30 -3.20 20.05 0.93
C LEU A 30 -2.02 20.00 1.91
N ALA A 31 -0.84 19.65 1.39
CA ALA A 31 0.36 19.48 2.20
C ALA A 31 0.85 20.81 2.79
N LYS A 32 0.98 20.86 4.12
CA LYS A 32 1.56 22.00 4.88
C LYS A 32 2.95 21.69 5.43
N GLY A 33 3.29 20.41 5.57
CA GLY A 33 4.61 19.95 5.98
C GLY A 33 4.92 18.58 5.40
N LEU A 34 6.19 18.39 5.02
CA LEU A 34 6.71 17.14 4.47
C LEU A 34 8.02 16.80 5.16
N GLU A 35 8.12 15.55 5.62
CA GLU A 35 9.30 14.98 6.22
C GLU A 35 9.67 13.69 5.48
N ILE A 36 10.91 13.59 5.01
CA ILE A 36 11.42 12.35 4.40
C ILE A 36 12.02 11.51 5.52
N ILE A 37 11.28 10.49 5.95
CA ILE A 37 11.75 9.55 6.98
C ILE A 37 12.89 8.71 6.41
N ASN A 38 12.73 8.22 5.17
CA ASN A 38 13.79 7.44 4.52
C ASN A 38 13.76 7.62 3.00
N ARG A 39 14.95 7.78 2.41
CA ARG A 39 15.14 7.84 0.96
C ARG A 39 15.21 6.43 0.39
N SER A 40 14.89 6.30 -0.90
CA SER A 40 15.00 5.03 -1.61
C SER A 40 15.74 5.27 -2.91
N ASP A 41 16.64 4.35 -3.21
CA ASP A 41 17.22 4.22 -4.54
C ASP A 41 16.16 3.74 -5.55
N VAL A 42 16.58 3.63 -6.81
CA VAL A 42 15.76 3.10 -7.89
C VAL A 42 15.27 1.70 -7.52
N LEU A 43 13.98 1.46 -7.73
CA LEU A 43 13.38 0.18 -7.38
C LEU A 43 13.90 -0.94 -8.29
N PRO A 44 14.26 -2.10 -7.73
CA PRO A 44 14.59 -3.28 -8.52
C PRO A 44 13.36 -4.05 -9.03
N LEU A 45 12.15 -3.64 -8.62
CA LEU A 45 10.88 -4.16 -9.10
C LEU A 45 10.05 -3.01 -9.67
N ASP A 46 9.48 -3.20 -10.86
CA ASP A 46 8.54 -2.23 -11.45
C ASP A 46 7.10 -2.62 -11.08
N PHE A 47 6.39 -1.75 -10.36
CA PHE A 47 5.01 -2.01 -9.96
C PHE A 47 3.99 -1.94 -11.12
N ASN A 48 4.37 -1.36 -12.27
CA ASN A 48 3.52 -1.27 -13.46
C ASN A 48 3.69 -2.46 -14.41
N GLN A 49 4.66 -3.34 -14.16
CA GLN A 49 4.99 -4.46 -15.02
C GLN A 49 4.97 -5.81 -14.28
N LYS A 50 4.90 -6.89 -15.05
CA LYS A 50 5.00 -8.25 -14.52
C LYS A 50 6.47 -8.61 -14.30
N ASN A 51 6.96 -8.44 -13.08
CA ASN A 51 8.30 -8.86 -12.68
C ASN A 51 8.42 -10.41 -12.68
N SER A 52 9.64 -10.90 -12.96
CA SER A 52 9.94 -12.33 -12.87
C SER A 52 9.77 -12.86 -11.43
N GLU A 53 9.49 -14.16 -11.29
CA GLU A 53 9.35 -14.78 -9.97
C GLU A 53 10.63 -14.69 -9.15
N GLU A 54 11.79 -14.93 -9.78
CA GLU A 54 13.10 -14.83 -9.14
C GLU A 54 13.33 -13.42 -8.54
N GLN A 55 13.07 -12.37 -9.33
CA GLN A 55 13.20 -10.99 -8.84
C GLN A 55 12.23 -10.72 -7.68
N ARG A 56 10.99 -11.19 -7.77
CA ARG A 56 9.98 -11.01 -6.71
C ARG A 56 10.35 -11.74 -5.44
N LEU A 57 10.98 -12.91 -5.51
CA LEU A 57 11.46 -13.64 -4.34
C LEU A 57 12.71 -12.99 -3.74
N LYS A 58 13.65 -12.55 -4.58
CA LYS A 58 14.86 -11.82 -4.14
C LYS A 58 14.51 -10.53 -3.40
N TYR A 59 13.54 -9.77 -3.92
CA TYR A 59 13.07 -8.52 -3.33
C TYR A 59 11.68 -8.67 -2.72
N ARG A 60 11.42 -9.79 -2.03
CA ARG A 60 10.09 -10.12 -1.51
C ARG A 60 9.52 -9.05 -0.58
N TYR A 61 10.36 -8.36 0.18
CA TYR A 61 9.94 -7.24 1.03
C TYR A 61 9.33 -6.05 0.26
N LEU A 62 9.69 -5.86 -1.03
CA LEU A 62 9.03 -4.92 -1.93
C LEU A 62 7.78 -5.54 -2.56
N ASP A 63 7.86 -6.80 -3.00
CA ASP A 63 6.72 -7.50 -3.61
C ASP A 63 5.52 -7.61 -2.65
N LEU A 64 5.77 -7.76 -1.35
CA LEU A 64 4.74 -7.81 -0.30
C LEU A 64 3.99 -6.49 -0.11
N ARG A 65 4.51 -5.36 -0.62
CA ARG A 65 3.82 -4.06 -0.57
C ARG A 65 2.67 -3.96 -1.56
N ARG A 66 2.61 -4.84 -2.57
CA ARG A 66 1.49 -4.87 -3.53
C ARG A 66 0.19 -5.29 -2.80
N PRO A 67 -0.96 -4.63 -3.05
CA PRO A 67 -2.22 -4.94 -2.38
C PRO A 67 -2.58 -6.43 -2.42
N GLU A 68 -2.46 -7.07 -3.59
CA GLU A 68 -2.69 -8.51 -3.80
C GLU A 68 -1.89 -9.39 -2.83
N MET A 69 -0.61 -9.07 -2.61
CA MET A 69 0.28 -9.87 -1.76
C MET A 69 0.02 -9.59 -0.27
N SER A 70 -0.16 -8.33 0.09
CA SER A 70 -0.52 -7.91 1.45
C SER A 70 -1.86 -8.54 1.88
N ASP A 71 -2.86 -8.53 1.01
CA ASP A 71 -4.20 -9.03 1.32
C ASP A 71 -4.22 -10.55 1.47
N ARG A 72 -3.40 -11.29 0.71
CA ARG A 72 -3.16 -12.71 0.93
C ARG A 72 -2.57 -13.00 2.32
N ILE A 73 -1.61 -12.20 2.80
CA ILE A 73 -1.05 -12.36 4.14
C ILE A 73 -2.09 -12.06 5.21
N LYS A 74 -2.86 -10.97 5.06
CA LYS A 74 -3.95 -10.62 5.98
C LYS A 74 -5.01 -11.73 6.01
N LEU A 75 -5.38 -12.28 4.86
CA LEU A 75 -6.33 -13.39 4.75
C LEU A 75 -5.81 -14.63 5.48
N ARG A 76 -4.54 -14.99 5.28
CA ARG A 76 -3.91 -16.11 6.01
C ARG A 76 -4.00 -15.90 7.52
N ALA A 77 -3.69 -14.70 8.01
CA ALA A 77 -3.79 -14.37 9.44
C ALA A 77 -5.23 -14.50 9.96
N LYS A 78 -6.21 -13.99 9.21
CA LYS A 78 -7.64 -14.12 9.54
C LYS A 78 -8.08 -15.58 9.58
N ALA A 79 -7.69 -16.37 8.58
CA ALA A 79 -8.03 -17.80 8.52
C ALA A 79 -7.44 -18.57 9.70
N SER A 80 -6.15 -18.35 10.02
CA SER A 80 -5.53 -18.97 11.19
C SER A 80 -6.20 -18.55 12.51
N SER A 81 -6.57 -17.27 12.65
CA SER A 81 -7.31 -16.80 13.82
C SER A 81 -8.69 -17.43 13.92
N PHE A 82 -9.39 -17.61 12.79
CA PHE A 82 -10.71 -18.21 12.76
C PHE A 82 -10.67 -19.67 13.22
N VAL A 83 -9.73 -20.46 12.67
CA VAL A 83 -9.58 -21.88 13.05
C VAL A 83 -9.25 -22.02 14.54
N ARG A 84 -8.38 -21.17 15.08
CA ARG A 84 -8.05 -21.18 16.51
C ARG A 84 -9.29 -20.93 17.37
N ARG A 85 -10.03 -19.85 17.10
CA ARG A 85 -11.27 -19.53 17.84
C ARG A 85 -12.27 -20.68 17.77
N PHE A 86 -12.48 -21.27 16.60
CA PHE A 86 -13.39 -22.40 16.43
C PHE A 86 -12.99 -23.65 17.22
N LEU A 87 -11.70 -23.87 17.48
CA LEU A 87 -11.22 -25.01 18.27
C LEU A 87 -11.11 -24.70 19.76
N ASP A 88 -11.01 -23.42 20.12
CA ASP A 88 -10.97 -22.95 21.51
C ASP A 88 -12.39 -22.88 22.12
N ASP A 89 -13.41 -22.51 21.33
CA ASP A 89 -14.83 -22.47 21.69
C ASP A 89 -15.49 -23.88 21.66
#